data_AF-A0AA47FKV3-F1
#
_entry.id   AF-A0AA47FKV3-F1
#
_cell.length_a   1.000
_cell.length_b   1.000
_cell.length_c   1.000
_cell.angle_alpha   90.00
_cell.angle_beta   90.00
_cell.angle_gamma   90.00
#
_symmetry.space_group_name_H-M   'P 1'
#
loop_
_entity.id
_entity.type
_entity.pdbx_description
1 polymer ?
#
loop_
_entity_poly.entity_id
_entity_poly.type
_entity_poly.pdbx_seq_one_letter_code
_entity_poly.pdbx_strand_id
1 'polypeptide(L)'
;MRSTVKVLSAVAALAMAAGLSACDEQDIAQPSPDGASASSSAEADSDASDTPPSEDSKDDKDSTNKDGETTKSGSKIQNIKPVTFKDEQISLTQTCDKVIEDYAAPKYKQTHSEETVYLLHCTLDFSGDIGYSTTLSDSTSLQDKSNSSLKADEYGALLTDDLKDDGLEVIDYKDFGSEKVEGWFALSSVTKSSTLKPFSEGTTSIVYDREDAKSSQTGKEYPAYSDTQNLVLK
;
A
#
# COMPACT_ATOMS: atom_id res chain seq x y z
N MET A 1 -31.19 -1.80 -53.43
CA MET A 1 -31.47 -0.47 -52.85
C MET A 1 -30.29 -0.08 -51.99
N ARG A 2 -29.56 0.96 -52.37
CA ARG A 2 -28.51 1.59 -51.54
C ARG A 2 -29.23 2.51 -50.56
N SER A 3 -29.00 2.36 -49.26
CA SER A 3 -29.44 3.34 -48.26
C SER A 3 -28.26 3.70 -47.38
N THR A 4 -27.64 4.82 -47.71
CA THR A 4 -26.65 5.54 -46.93
C THR A 4 -27.39 6.44 -45.94
N VAL A 5 -27.26 6.18 -44.65
CA VAL A 5 -27.69 7.12 -43.60
C VAL A 5 -26.44 7.76 -43.02
N LYS A 6 -26.21 9.03 -43.38
CA LYS A 6 -25.22 9.91 -42.76
C LYS A 6 -25.87 10.49 -41.50
N VAL A 7 -25.30 10.21 -40.33
CA VAL A 7 -25.64 10.92 -39.09
C VAL A 7 -24.49 11.89 -38.80
N LEU A 8 -24.75 13.19 -38.98
CA LEU A 8 -23.92 14.25 -38.41
C LEU A 8 -24.27 14.35 -36.92
N SER A 9 -23.26 14.31 -36.05
CA SER A 9 -23.40 14.73 -34.66
C SER A 9 -22.38 15.81 -34.35
N ALA A 10 -22.91 16.91 -33.81
CA ALA A 10 -22.25 18.17 -33.55
C ALA A 10 -21.28 18.07 -32.36
N VAL A 11 -20.11 18.68 -32.51
CA VAL A 11 -19.16 18.91 -31.41
C VAL A 11 -19.44 20.31 -30.86
N ALA A 12 -19.89 20.40 -29.61
CA ALA A 12 -19.96 21.65 -28.88
C ALA A 12 -18.59 21.93 -28.26
N ALA A 13 -17.98 23.05 -28.64
CA ALA A 13 -16.73 23.53 -28.05
C ALA A 13 -17.02 24.23 -26.72
N LEU A 14 -16.41 23.74 -25.63
CA LEU A 14 -16.34 24.44 -24.35
C LEU A 14 -15.17 25.43 -24.38
N ALA A 15 -15.48 26.71 -24.26
CA ALA A 15 -14.50 27.77 -24.07
C ALA A 15 -14.04 27.81 -22.61
N MET A 16 -12.75 27.59 -22.35
CA MET A 16 -12.15 27.92 -21.06
C MET A 16 -11.71 29.38 -21.07
N ALA A 17 -12.26 30.16 -20.14
CA ALA A 17 -11.81 31.52 -19.87
C ALA A 17 -10.60 31.50 -18.94
N ALA A 18 -9.58 32.28 -19.30
CA ALA A 18 -8.38 32.51 -18.51
C ALA A 18 -8.55 33.66 -17.50
N GLY A 19 -7.90 33.51 -16.34
CA GLY A 19 -7.04 34.53 -15.74
C GLY A 19 -7.64 35.65 -14.89
N LEU A 20 -7.30 35.66 -13.59
CA LEU A 20 -6.96 36.82 -12.75
C LEU A 20 -6.00 36.28 -11.66
N SER A 21 -4.68 36.52 -11.71
CA SER A 21 -3.96 37.74 -11.28
C SER A 21 -4.12 38.08 -9.80
N ALA A 22 -3.04 37.91 -9.02
CA ALA A 22 -2.33 38.99 -8.34
C ALA A 22 -1.45 38.38 -7.23
N CYS A 23 -0.15 38.57 -7.42
CA CYS A 23 0.84 38.51 -6.36
C CYS A 23 0.55 39.64 -5.36
N ASP A 24 0.72 39.36 -4.07
CA ASP A 24 1.20 40.38 -3.14
C ASP A 24 2.31 39.76 -2.28
N GLU A 25 3.41 40.48 -2.31
CA GLU A 25 4.68 40.24 -1.63
C GLU A 25 4.65 40.98 -0.28
N GLN A 26 5.65 40.72 0.57
CA GLN A 26 5.98 41.35 1.87
C GLN A 26 5.41 40.58 3.08
N ASP A 27 6.17 40.28 4.12
CA ASP A 27 7.36 40.97 4.63
C ASP A 27 8.26 40.01 5.42
N ILE A 28 9.57 40.26 5.33
CA ILE A 28 10.63 39.59 6.09
C ILE A 28 10.87 40.42 7.35
N ALA A 29 10.74 39.83 8.54
CA ALA A 29 11.53 40.25 9.70
C ALA A 29 11.48 39.22 10.85
N GLN A 30 12.56 38.48 11.03
CA GLN A 30 13.04 38.11 12.36
C GLN A 30 14.20 39.07 12.68
N PRO A 31 14.30 39.59 13.91
CA PRO A 31 15.08 38.86 14.93
C PRO A 31 14.55 38.98 16.37
N SER A 32 14.93 38.03 17.23
CA SER A 32 14.82 38.06 18.70
C SER A 32 15.76 39.12 19.32
N PRO A 33 15.55 39.54 20.58
CA PRO A 33 16.29 38.90 21.69
C PRO A 33 15.61 38.91 23.09
N ASP A 34 16.13 38.04 23.96
CA ASP A 34 16.33 38.13 25.43
C ASP A 34 15.24 38.59 26.41
N GLY A 35 15.10 37.84 27.52
CA GLY A 35 14.59 38.40 28.78
C GLY A 35 14.05 37.39 29.81
N ALA A 36 14.87 37.04 30.79
CA ALA A 36 14.66 36.04 31.84
C ALA A 36 13.81 36.49 33.07
N SER A 37 13.20 35.53 33.78
CA SER A 37 13.21 35.35 35.26
C SER A 37 12.19 34.29 35.69
N ALA A 38 12.63 33.14 36.23
CA ALA A 38 12.69 32.78 37.67
C ALA A 38 11.30 32.39 38.25
N SER A 39 11.09 31.30 39.01
CA SER A 39 11.97 30.64 39.99
C SER A 39 11.41 29.25 40.37
N SER A 40 12.31 28.30 40.70
CA SER A 40 12.30 27.29 41.80
C SER A 40 10.98 26.60 42.22
N SER A 41 10.91 25.28 42.45
CA SER A 41 11.80 24.51 43.32
C SER A 41 11.75 23.01 43.02
N ALA A 42 12.91 22.37 43.20
CA ALA A 42 13.11 20.93 43.27
C ALA A 42 12.72 20.38 44.64
N GLU A 43 12.28 19.13 44.69
CA GLU A 43 12.49 18.21 45.81
C GLU A 43 12.85 16.85 45.18
N ALA A 44 13.96 16.28 45.62
CA ALA A 44 14.45 14.96 45.29
C ALA A 44 14.82 14.27 46.61
N ASP A 45 14.40 13.02 46.79
CA ASP A 45 15.09 11.95 47.53
C ASP A 45 14.20 10.69 47.40
N SER A 46 14.68 9.61 46.75
CA SER A 46 15.42 8.46 47.31
C SER A 46 14.54 7.57 48.23
N ASP A 47 14.57 6.24 48.27
CA ASP A 47 15.54 5.22 47.89
C ASP A 47 14.84 3.82 47.97
N ALA A 48 15.53 2.79 47.47
CA ALA A 48 15.56 1.40 47.93
C ALA A 48 14.46 0.36 47.55
N SER A 49 14.90 -0.57 46.69
CA SER A 49 14.91 -2.05 46.87
C SER A 49 13.60 -2.86 46.94
N ASP A 50 13.45 -3.83 46.02
CA ASP A 50 13.33 -5.27 46.35
C ASP A 50 13.13 -6.18 45.10
N THR A 51 13.77 -7.34 45.12
CA THR A 51 13.59 -8.55 44.27
C THR A 51 13.67 -9.76 45.23
N PRO A 52 13.29 -11.03 44.94
CA PRO A 52 12.64 -11.70 43.79
C PRO A 52 11.47 -12.65 44.30
N PRO A 53 11.02 -13.81 43.70
CA PRO A 53 11.76 -14.93 43.08
C PRO A 53 11.18 -15.55 41.77
N SER A 54 11.94 -16.49 41.23
CA SER A 54 11.75 -17.32 40.02
C SER A 54 10.90 -18.58 40.27
N GLU A 55 10.03 -18.96 39.32
CA GLU A 55 9.48 -20.31 39.00
C GLU A 55 8.88 -20.18 37.57
N ASP A 56 8.91 -21.09 36.60
CA ASP A 56 9.35 -22.47 36.49
C ASP A 56 9.51 -22.80 34.98
N SER A 57 10.47 -23.65 34.65
CA SER A 57 10.69 -24.16 33.30
C SER A 57 9.60 -25.14 32.87
N LYS A 58 9.12 -25.04 31.63
CA LYS A 58 8.65 -26.20 30.86
C LYS A 58 9.19 -26.14 29.44
N ASP A 59 10.28 -26.88 29.25
CA ASP A 59 10.63 -27.50 27.98
C ASP A 59 9.51 -28.45 27.58
N ASP A 60 8.78 -28.13 26.51
CA ASP A 60 8.12 -29.11 25.67
C ASP A 60 8.73 -29.02 24.27
N LYS A 61 9.67 -29.92 24.01
CA LYS A 61 10.28 -30.13 22.71
C LYS A 61 9.54 -31.26 22.00
N ASP A 62 9.31 -31.03 20.70
CA ASP A 62 8.93 -31.98 19.64
C ASP A 62 7.41 -32.19 19.47
N SER A 63 6.74 -31.93 18.33
CA SER A 63 7.18 -31.93 16.93
C SER A 63 6.06 -31.40 16.00
N THR A 64 6.47 -30.70 14.92
CA THR A 64 5.74 -30.49 13.64
C THR A 64 4.45 -29.66 13.63
N ASN A 65 4.57 -28.35 13.35
CA ASN A 65 3.85 -27.67 12.27
C ASN A 65 4.61 -26.39 11.89
N LYS A 66 4.73 -26.11 10.59
CA LYS A 66 5.09 -24.77 10.09
C LYS A 66 3.87 -23.88 10.34
N ASP A 67 3.62 -23.52 11.59
CA ASP A 67 2.53 -22.60 11.92
C ASP A 67 2.93 -21.23 11.39
N GLY A 68 2.20 -20.80 10.35
CA GLY A 68 2.35 -19.47 9.78
C GLY A 68 2.06 -18.43 10.85
N GLU A 69 2.84 -17.37 10.85
CA GLU A 69 2.60 -16.19 11.68
C GLU A 69 1.15 -15.71 11.47
N THR A 70 0.50 -15.27 12.54
CA THR A 70 -0.87 -14.73 12.47
C THR A 70 -0.87 -13.27 12.89
N THR A 71 -1.69 -12.46 12.24
CA THR A 71 -1.93 -11.09 12.68
C THR A 71 -2.64 -11.06 14.03
N LYS A 72 -2.72 -9.88 14.66
CA LYS A 72 -3.44 -9.70 15.92
C LYS A 72 -4.93 -10.02 15.81
N SER A 73 -5.56 -9.77 14.65
CA SER A 73 -6.95 -10.19 14.37
C SER A 73 -7.10 -11.68 14.03
N GLY A 74 -6.00 -12.44 13.98
CA GLY A 74 -6.01 -13.88 13.71
C GLY A 74 -5.93 -14.26 12.23
N SER A 75 -5.62 -13.31 11.35
CA SER A 75 -5.47 -13.59 9.91
C SER A 75 -4.15 -14.33 9.66
N LYS A 76 -4.19 -15.39 8.85
CA LYS A 76 -3.01 -16.24 8.58
C LYS A 76 -2.08 -15.59 7.56
N ILE A 77 -0.84 -15.34 7.95
CA ILE A 77 0.23 -14.90 7.05
C ILE A 77 0.82 -16.13 6.36
N GLN A 78 0.90 -16.06 5.03
CA GLN A 78 1.40 -17.13 4.19
C GLN A 78 2.62 -16.64 3.42
N ASN A 79 3.74 -17.36 3.55
CA ASN A 79 4.92 -17.07 2.76
C ASN A 79 4.70 -17.53 1.31
N ILE A 80 5.13 -16.71 0.35
CA ILE A 80 5.17 -17.08 -1.07
C ILE A 80 6.61 -17.25 -1.54
N LYS A 81 6.81 -17.93 -2.66
CA LYS A 81 8.04 -17.79 -3.45
C LYS A 81 8.14 -16.31 -3.85
N PRO A 82 9.24 -15.61 -3.52
CA PRO A 82 9.33 -14.20 -3.83
C PRO A 82 9.09 -13.93 -5.31
N VAL A 83 8.26 -12.94 -5.59
CA VAL A 83 7.95 -12.46 -6.93
C VAL A 83 8.60 -11.10 -7.07
N THR A 84 9.39 -10.90 -8.13
CA THR A 84 10.13 -9.66 -8.35
C THR A 84 9.81 -9.08 -9.72
N PHE A 85 9.25 -7.87 -9.74
CA PHE A 85 9.05 -7.04 -10.92
C PHE A 85 10.19 -6.04 -11.06
N LYS A 86 10.62 -5.79 -12.30
CA LYS A 86 11.65 -4.81 -12.62
C LYS A 86 11.14 -3.88 -13.72
N ASP A 87 10.74 -2.67 -13.32
CA ASP A 87 10.47 -1.60 -14.28
C ASP A 87 11.75 -0.81 -14.50
N GLU A 88 12.50 -1.21 -15.53
CA GLU A 88 13.76 -0.56 -15.91
C GLU A 88 13.56 0.89 -16.36
N GLN A 89 12.36 1.27 -16.81
CA GLN A 89 12.11 2.62 -17.31
C GLN A 89 12.16 3.64 -16.17
N ILE A 90 11.53 3.31 -15.05
CA ILE A 90 11.49 4.18 -13.86
C ILE A 90 12.49 3.76 -12.78
N SER A 91 13.30 2.73 -13.06
CA SER A 91 14.28 2.16 -12.12
C SER A 91 13.65 1.67 -10.81
N LEU A 92 12.51 1.00 -10.91
CA LEU A 92 11.81 0.36 -9.78
C LEU A 92 12.10 -1.15 -9.77
N THR A 93 12.48 -1.66 -8.61
CA THR A 93 12.39 -3.08 -8.26
C THR A 93 11.33 -3.27 -7.19
N GLN A 94 10.26 -4.00 -7.52
CA GLN A 94 9.22 -4.39 -6.56
C GLN A 94 9.35 -5.88 -6.26
N THR A 95 9.48 -6.25 -4.99
CA THR A 95 9.56 -7.67 -4.57
C THR A 95 8.50 -7.97 -3.52
N CYS A 96 7.68 -9.00 -3.76
CA CYS A 96 6.63 -9.42 -2.85
C CYS A 96 6.88 -10.84 -2.34
N ASP A 97 6.66 -11.07 -1.04
CA ASP A 97 7.14 -12.29 -0.36
C ASP A 97 6.14 -12.94 0.60
N LYS A 98 5.07 -12.24 1.01
CA LYS A 98 4.01 -12.78 1.87
C LYS A 98 2.64 -12.33 1.41
N VAL A 99 1.63 -13.12 1.77
CA VAL A 99 0.22 -12.81 1.52
C VAL A 99 -0.66 -13.14 2.71
N ILE A 100 -1.78 -12.42 2.82
CA ILE A 100 -2.91 -12.77 3.67
C ILE A 100 -4.13 -12.89 2.77
N GLU A 101 -4.87 -13.97 2.94
CA GLU A 101 -6.11 -14.25 2.22
C GLU A 101 -7.31 -13.99 3.15
N ASP A 102 -8.33 -13.31 2.62
CA ASP A 102 -9.53 -12.88 3.34
C ASP A 102 -9.24 -12.21 4.69
N TYR A 103 -8.43 -11.16 4.65
CA TYR A 103 -8.12 -10.34 5.83
C TYR A 103 -9.40 -9.82 6.50
N ALA A 104 -9.45 -9.92 7.83
CA ALA A 104 -10.67 -9.67 8.60
C ALA A 104 -11.21 -8.24 8.44
N ALA A 105 -10.33 -7.22 8.48
CA ALA A 105 -10.62 -5.80 8.28
C ALA A 105 -11.96 -5.32 8.90
N PRO A 106 -12.14 -5.43 10.23
CA PRO A 106 -13.43 -5.19 10.87
C PRO A 106 -13.95 -3.75 10.74
N LYS A 107 -13.10 -2.73 10.54
CA LYS A 107 -13.55 -1.36 10.27
C LYS A 107 -14.03 -1.22 8.83
N TYR A 108 -13.23 -1.69 7.87
CA TYR A 108 -13.57 -1.67 6.45
C TYR A 108 -14.86 -2.45 6.13
N LYS A 109 -15.01 -3.65 6.69
CA LYS A 109 -16.16 -4.54 6.43
C LYS A 109 -17.47 -4.07 7.08
N GLN A 110 -17.48 -2.98 7.86
CA GLN A 110 -18.73 -2.36 8.33
C GLN A 110 -19.58 -1.81 7.18
N THR A 111 -18.95 -1.36 6.10
CA THR A 111 -19.62 -0.83 4.90
C THR A 111 -19.38 -1.68 3.65
N HIS A 112 -18.45 -2.63 3.70
CA HIS A 112 -18.05 -3.50 2.57
C HIS A 112 -18.13 -4.99 2.94
N SER A 113 -19.21 -5.41 3.61
CA SER A 113 -19.33 -6.75 4.23
C SER A 113 -19.21 -7.93 3.26
N GLU A 114 -19.50 -7.70 1.98
CA GLU A 114 -19.51 -8.72 0.94
C GLU A 114 -18.17 -8.84 0.20
N GLU A 115 -17.22 -7.94 0.47
CA GLU A 115 -15.94 -7.88 -0.21
C GLU A 115 -14.90 -8.79 0.46
N THR A 116 -13.98 -9.32 -0.35
CA THR A 116 -12.86 -10.13 0.12
C THR A 116 -11.58 -9.33 0.04
N VAL A 117 -10.90 -9.19 1.18
CA VAL A 117 -9.68 -8.40 1.30
C VAL A 117 -8.47 -9.34 1.25
N TYR A 118 -7.47 -8.97 0.48
CA TYR A 118 -6.18 -9.66 0.39
C TYR A 118 -5.08 -8.67 0.76
N LEU A 119 -4.08 -9.13 1.51
CA LEU A 119 -2.88 -8.33 1.75
C LEU A 119 -1.70 -8.96 1.01
N LEU A 120 -0.89 -8.12 0.37
CA LEU A 120 0.34 -8.52 -0.32
C LEU A 120 1.50 -7.71 0.24
N HIS A 121 2.44 -8.37 0.90
CA HIS A 121 3.62 -7.71 1.44
C HIS A 121 4.66 -7.52 0.32
N CYS A 122 5.10 -6.29 0.11
CA CYS A 122 6.12 -5.97 -0.88
C CYS A 122 7.14 -4.94 -0.36
N THR A 123 8.34 -5.01 -0.91
CA THR A 123 9.36 -3.97 -0.86
C THR A 123 9.47 -3.32 -2.24
N LEU A 124 9.42 -2.00 -2.30
CA LEU A 124 9.63 -1.19 -3.49
C LEU A 124 10.94 -0.44 -3.30
N ASP A 125 11.85 -0.62 -4.25
CA ASP A 125 13.18 -0.01 -4.26
C ASP A 125 13.36 0.77 -5.56
N PHE A 126 13.46 2.10 -5.44
CA PHE A 126 13.61 3.05 -6.51
C PHE A 126 15.03 3.59 -6.53
N SER A 127 15.68 3.50 -7.69
CA SER A 127 17.02 4.07 -7.90
C SER A 127 17.05 5.16 -8.97
N GLY A 128 15.87 5.63 -9.40
CA GLY A 128 15.69 6.59 -10.50
C GLY A 128 15.28 7.98 -10.02
N ASP A 129 14.64 8.74 -10.93
CA ASP A 129 14.09 10.07 -10.67
C ASP A 129 12.58 10.05 -10.33
N ILE A 130 12.06 8.86 -10.05
CA ILE A 130 10.70 8.60 -9.57
C ILE A 130 10.84 7.88 -8.23
N GLY A 131 10.17 8.39 -7.20
CA GLY A 131 9.95 7.70 -5.94
C GLY A 131 8.54 7.15 -5.84
N TYR A 132 8.20 6.59 -4.69
CA TYR A 132 6.86 6.07 -4.43
C TYR A 132 5.76 7.13 -4.64
N SER A 133 4.61 6.69 -5.16
CA SER A 133 3.39 7.47 -5.27
C SER A 133 2.17 6.55 -5.16
N THR A 134 1.01 7.09 -4.82
CA THR A 134 -0.23 6.28 -4.73
C THR A 134 -0.62 5.68 -6.08
N THR A 135 -0.35 6.37 -7.19
CA THR A 135 -0.56 5.84 -8.55
C THR A 135 0.30 4.60 -8.83
N LEU A 136 1.47 4.49 -8.20
CA LEU A 136 2.27 3.27 -8.29
C LEU A 136 1.69 2.14 -7.43
N SER A 137 1.03 2.44 -6.32
CA SER A 137 0.29 1.43 -5.56
C SER A 137 -0.86 0.86 -6.38
N ASP A 138 -1.59 1.72 -7.08
CA ASP A 138 -2.70 1.34 -7.97
C ASP A 138 -2.25 0.40 -9.11
N SER A 139 -0.95 0.40 -9.45
CA SER A 139 -0.39 -0.51 -10.46
C SER A 139 -0.28 -1.97 -10.00
N THR A 140 -0.42 -2.25 -8.70
CA THR A 140 -0.34 -3.61 -8.16
C THR A 140 -1.73 -4.19 -7.92
N SER A 141 -2.00 -5.35 -8.52
CA SER A 141 -3.25 -6.08 -8.32
C SER A 141 -3.05 -7.59 -8.29
N LEU A 142 -4.11 -8.33 -7.94
CA LEU A 142 -4.18 -9.78 -8.03
C LEU A 142 -5.23 -10.19 -9.05
N GLN A 143 -4.94 -11.22 -9.84
CA GLN A 143 -5.85 -11.71 -10.88
C GLN A 143 -5.76 -13.24 -11.05
N ASP A 144 -6.89 -13.91 -11.31
CA ASP A 144 -6.88 -15.33 -11.71
C ASP A 144 -6.37 -15.49 -13.15
N LYS A 145 -5.45 -16.43 -13.35
CA LYS A 145 -4.79 -16.73 -14.64
C LYS A 145 -5.76 -17.08 -15.78
N SER A 146 -6.90 -17.68 -15.44
CA SER A 146 -7.87 -18.22 -16.40
C SER A 146 -9.11 -17.34 -16.58
N ASN A 147 -9.38 -16.45 -15.61
CA ASN A 147 -10.54 -15.60 -15.61
C ASN A 147 -10.22 -14.23 -15.01
N SER A 148 -9.98 -13.24 -15.87
CA SER A 148 -9.65 -11.87 -15.46
C SER A 148 -10.77 -11.13 -14.72
N SER A 149 -11.99 -11.67 -14.70
CA SER A 149 -13.07 -11.12 -13.87
C SER A 149 -12.88 -11.43 -12.39
N LEU A 150 -12.08 -12.45 -12.05
CA LEU A 150 -11.68 -12.73 -10.67
C LEU A 150 -10.40 -11.94 -10.39
N LYS A 151 -10.55 -10.85 -9.63
CA LYS A 151 -9.46 -9.90 -9.37
C LYS A 151 -9.65 -9.16 -8.06
N ALA A 152 -8.55 -8.63 -7.54
CA ALA A 152 -8.53 -7.70 -6.42
C ALA A 152 -7.61 -6.53 -6.77
N ASP A 153 -8.16 -5.32 -6.73
CA ASP A 153 -7.46 -4.06 -7.04
C ASP A 153 -7.02 -3.37 -5.74
N GLU A 154 -6.23 -2.29 -5.83
CA GLU A 154 -5.73 -1.53 -4.67
C GLU A 154 -6.85 -0.81 -3.92
N TYR A 155 -6.86 -0.94 -2.58
CA TYR A 155 -7.78 -0.24 -1.65
C TYR A 155 -7.06 0.27 -0.38
N GLY A 156 -5.74 0.45 -0.41
CA GLY A 156 -4.87 0.68 0.75
C GLY A 156 -5.33 1.79 1.69
N ALA A 157 -5.77 2.91 1.10
CA ALA A 157 -6.24 4.07 1.86
C ALA A 157 -7.45 3.76 2.77
N LEU A 158 -8.36 2.86 2.35
CA LEU A 158 -9.56 2.53 3.12
C LEU A 158 -9.31 1.50 4.23
N LEU A 159 -8.21 0.75 4.15
CA LEU A 159 -7.86 -0.31 5.11
C LEU A 159 -6.77 0.08 6.10
N THR A 160 -6.21 1.29 5.96
CA THR A 160 -5.09 1.79 6.78
C THR A 160 -5.33 1.63 8.28
N ASP A 161 -6.53 1.93 8.77
CA ASP A 161 -6.87 1.84 10.19
C ASP A 161 -6.98 0.39 10.71
N ASP A 162 -7.39 -0.54 9.86
CA ASP A 162 -7.42 -1.96 10.21
C ASP A 162 -6.00 -2.54 10.23
N LEU A 163 -5.15 -2.18 9.26
CA LEU A 163 -3.76 -2.65 9.21
C LEU A 163 -2.97 -2.15 10.42
N LYS A 164 -3.11 -0.87 10.78
CA LYS A 164 -2.45 -0.27 11.95
C LYS A 164 -2.87 -0.92 13.26
N ASP A 165 -4.16 -1.23 13.42
CA ASP A 165 -4.67 -1.93 14.61
C ASP A 165 -4.08 -3.33 14.79
N ASP A 166 -3.77 -3.99 13.66
CA ASP A 166 -3.13 -5.30 13.57
C ASP A 166 -1.60 -5.27 13.60
N GLY A 167 -1.00 -4.08 13.66
CA GLY A 167 0.45 -3.89 13.68
C GLY A 167 1.14 -4.19 12.35
N LEU A 168 0.40 -4.12 11.25
CA LEU A 168 0.93 -4.32 9.90
C LEU A 168 1.43 -2.99 9.33
N GLU A 169 2.63 -3.00 8.76
CA GLU A 169 3.22 -1.83 8.12
C GLU A 169 2.40 -1.44 6.89
N VAL A 170 1.94 -0.19 6.85
CA VAL A 170 1.08 0.32 5.78
C VAL A 170 1.95 1.08 4.80
N ILE A 171 1.75 0.81 3.51
CA ILE A 171 2.24 1.66 2.44
C ILE A 171 1.18 2.74 2.21
N ASP A 172 1.42 3.99 2.63
CA ASP A 172 0.43 5.06 2.59
C ASP A 172 0.98 6.36 1.98
N TYR A 173 0.17 7.42 1.98
CA TYR A 173 0.56 8.72 1.42
C TYR A 173 1.84 9.31 2.06
N LYS A 174 2.18 8.92 3.29
CA LYS A 174 3.40 9.40 3.97
C LYS A 174 4.67 8.91 3.31
N ASP A 175 4.59 7.82 2.55
CA ASP A 175 5.72 7.28 1.81
C ASP A 175 5.98 8.02 0.50
N PHE A 176 5.13 9.00 0.13
CA PHE A 176 5.24 9.72 -1.14
C PHE A 176 6.64 10.31 -1.37
N GLY A 177 7.23 9.98 -2.51
CA GLY A 177 8.56 10.39 -2.91
C GLY A 177 9.70 9.56 -2.30
N SER A 178 9.41 8.58 -1.44
CA SER A 178 10.43 7.72 -0.85
C SER A 178 11.10 6.84 -1.90
N GLU A 179 12.42 6.67 -1.77
CA GLU A 179 13.22 5.78 -2.61
C GLU A 179 13.08 4.32 -2.21
N LYS A 180 12.69 4.05 -0.96
CA LYS A 180 12.45 2.70 -0.47
C LYS A 180 11.22 2.66 0.41
N VAL A 181 10.31 1.74 0.10
CA VAL A 181 9.07 1.51 0.84
C VAL A 181 8.91 0.02 1.07
N GLU A 182 8.47 -0.38 2.25
CA GLU A 182 8.19 -1.78 2.58
C GLU A 182 6.92 -1.84 3.40
N GLY A 183 6.01 -2.74 3.05
CA GLY A 183 4.76 -2.90 3.79
C GLY A 183 3.74 -3.71 3.02
N TRP A 184 2.48 -3.57 3.43
CA TRP A 184 1.36 -4.32 2.88
C TRP A 184 0.53 -3.48 1.92
N PHE A 185 0.42 -3.92 0.68
CA PHE A 185 -0.70 -3.53 -0.18
C PHE A 185 -1.97 -4.18 0.36
N ALA A 186 -3.03 -3.39 0.52
CA ALA A 186 -4.36 -3.91 0.79
C ALA A 186 -5.17 -3.88 -0.49
N LEU A 187 -5.66 -5.05 -0.90
CA LEU A 187 -6.36 -5.27 -2.16
C LEU A 187 -7.76 -5.80 -1.88
N SER A 188 -8.77 -5.40 -2.64
CA SER A 188 -10.15 -5.87 -2.46
C SER A 188 -10.77 -6.41 -3.74
N SER A 189 -11.43 -7.56 -3.63
CA SER A 189 -12.43 -8.01 -4.60
C SER A 189 -13.78 -7.38 -4.26
N VAL A 190 -14.16 -6.35 -5.01
CA VAL A 190 -15.35 -5.51 -4.75
C VAL A 190 -16.70 -6.22 -4.85
N THR A 191 -16.74 -7.40 -5.46
CA THR A 191 -17.95 -8.23 -5.54
C THR A 191 -17.62 -9.68 -5.26
N LYS A 192 -18.60 -10.43 -4.75
CA LYS A 192 -18.51 -11.90 -4.63
C LYS A 192 -18.19 -12.60 -5.94
N SER A 193 -18.68 -12.05 -7.07
CA SER A 193 -18.39 -12.60 -8.40
C SER A 193 -16.98 -12.34 -8.89
N SER A 194 -16.27 -11.37 -8.31
CA SER A 194 -14.86 -11.07 -8.60
C SER A 194 -13.88 -11.68 -7.60
N THR A 195 -14.37 -12.33 -6.55
CA THR A 195 -13.53 -12.98 -5.54
C THR A 195 -12.60 -14.00 -6.19
N LEU A 196 -11.31 -13.88 -5.90
CA LEU A 196 -10.30 -14.84 -6.34
C LEU A 196 -10.59 -16.23 -5.78
N LYS A 197 -10.18 -17.26 -6.53
CA LYS A 197 -10.15 -18.61 -5.97
C LYS A 197 -9.09 -18.69 -4.87
N PRO A 198 -9.22 -19.65 -3.94
CA PRO A 198 -8.25 -19.84 -2.88
C PRO A 198 -6.82 -19.89 -3.42
N PHE A 199 -5.88 -19.17 -2.81
CA PHE A 199 -4.48 -19.15 -3.26
C PHE A 199 -3.84 -20.55 -3.30
N SER A 200 -4.35 -21.48 -2.49
CA SER A 200 -3.95 -22.89 -2.49
C SER A 200 -4.24 -23.61 -3.82
N GLU A 201 -5.16 -23.12 -4.64
CA GLU A 201 -5.41 -23.65 -5.98
C GLU A 201 -4.32 -23.27 -6.99
N GLY A 202 -3.46 -22.30 -6.65
CA GLY A 202 -2.34 -21.89 -7.49
C GLY A 202 -2.75 -21.21 -8.79
N THR A 203 -3.96 -20.64 -8.85
CA THR A 203 -4.48 -19.95 -10.05
C THR A 203 -4.27 -18.44 -10.04
N THR A 204 -3.84 -17.86 -8.92
CA THR A 204 -3.63 -16.40 -8.79
C THR A 204 -2.27 -15.97 -9.35
N SER A 205 -2.25 -14.79 -9.97
CA SER A 205 -1.06 -14.05 -10.37
C SER A 205 -1.05 -12.68 -9.68
N ILE A 206 0.15 -12.17 -9.43
CA ILE A 206 0.40 -10.77 -9.09
C ILE A 206 0.61 -10.04 -10.41
N VAL A 207 -0.08 -8.91 -10.58
CA VAL A 207 -0.01 -8.06 -11.75
C VAL A 207 0.64 -6.75 -11.33
N TYR A 208 1.64 -6.33 -12.09
CA TYR A 208 2.18 -4.98 -12.08
C TYR A 208 1.78 -4.33 -13.40
N ASP A 209 0.94 -3.31 -13.37
CA ASP A 209 0.39 -2.62 -14.54
C ASP A 209 0.43 -1.11 -14.31
N ARG A 210 1.56 -0.50 -14.65
CA ARG A 210 1.79 0.93 -14.48
C ARG A 210 1.35 1.66 -15.75
N GLU A 211 0.47 2.64 -15.59
CA GLU A 211 0.12 3.59 -16.66
C GLU A 211 1.29 4.52 -17.03
N ASP A 212 1.07 5.43 -17.97
CA ASP A 212 2.05 6.47 -18.28
C ASP A 212 2.40 7.26 -17.01
N ALA A 213 3.70 7.44 -16.74
CA ALA A 213 4.18 8.12 -15.56
C ALA A 213 5.00 9.36 -15.93
N LYS A 214 5.05 10.33 -15.02
CA LYS A 214 5.85 11.54 -15.20
C LYS A 214 6.66 11.83 -13.94
N SER A 215 7.97 11.99 -14.08
CA SER A 215 8.81 12.41 -12.96
C SER A 215 8.44 13.84 -12.56
N SER A 216 8.12 14.03 -11.28
CA SER A 216 7.94 15.36 -10.69
C SER A 216 9.26 16.14 -10.58
N GLN A 217 10.40 15.43 -10.56
CA GLN A 217 11.73 16.04 -10.43
C GLN A 217 12.25 16.55 -11.78
N THR A 218 12.13 15.75 -12.84
CA THR A 218 12.72 16.05 -14.15
C THR A 218 11.69 16.47 -15.20
N GLY A 219 10.41 16.20 -14.97
CA GLY A 219 9.34 16.38 -15.96
C GLY A 219 9.37 15.34 -17.09
N LYS A 220 10.27 14.36 -17.05
CA LYS A 220 10.37 13.29 -18.03
C LYS A 220 9.15 12.36 -17.97
N GLU A 221 8.66 11.97 -19.14
CA GLU A 221 7.54 11.05 -19.31
C GLU A 221 8.07 9.63 -19.59
N TYR A 222 7.39 8.66 -19.01
CA TYR A 222 7.69 7.24 -19.09
C TYR A 222 6.43 6.51 -19.57
N PRO A 223 6.51 5.73 -20.66
CA PRO A 223 5.34 5.03 -21.17
C PRO A 223 4.86 3.97 -20.16
N ALA A 224 3.61 3.54 -20.33
CA ALA A 224 3.05 2.43 -19.57
C ALA A 224 3.92 1.17 -19.68
N TYR A 225 3.95 0.39 -18.61
CA TYR A 225 4.67 -0.88 -18.52
C TYR A 225 3.87 -1.85 -17.68
N SER A 226 3.82 -3.11 -18.12
CA SER A 226 3.18 -4.16 -17.36
C SER A 226 3.96 -5.47 -17.38
N ASP A 227 3.84 -6.21 -16.28
CA ASP A 227 4.34 -7.56 -16.11
C ASP A 227 3.39 -8.35 -15.20
N THR A 228 3.38 -9.67 -15.34
CA THR A 228 2.49 -10.54 -14.58
C THR A 228 3.24 -11.81 -14.21
N GLN A 229 3.22 -12.12 -12.91
CA GLN A 229 3.94 -13.26 -12.38
C GLN A 229 3.06 -14.08 -11.44
N ASN A 230 3.31 -15.39 -11.42
CA ASN A 230 2.49 -16.31 -10.64
C ASN A 230 2.72 -16.13 -9.14
N LEU A 231 1.63 -16.04 -8.38
CA LEU A 231 1.68 -16.21 -6.94
C LEU A 231 1.80 -17.71 -6.63
N VAL A 232 2.80 -18.07 -5.82
CA VAL A 232 3.04 -19.48 -5.42
C VAL A 232 3.33 -19.54 -3.92
N LEU A 233 2.45 -20.18 -3.16
CA LEU A 233 2.64 -20.44 -1.73
C LEU A 233 3.84 -21.38 -1.47
N LYS A 234 4.51 -21.25 -0.32
CA LYS A 234 5.65 -22.09 0.13
C LYS A 234 5.25 -23.28 1.00
#